data_AF-A0A9X6WUM9-F1
#
_entry.id   AF-A0A9X6WUM9-F1
#
_cell.length_a   1.000
_cell.length_b   1.000
_cell.length_c   1.000
_cell.angle_alpha   90.00
_cell.angle_beta   90.00
_cell.angle_gamma   90.00
#
_symmetry.space_group_name_H-M   'P 1'
#
loop_
_entity.id
_entity.type
_entity.pdbx_description
1 polymer ?
#
loop_
_entity_poly.entity_id
_entity_poly.type
_entity_poly.pdbx_seq_one_letter_code
_entity_poly.pdbx_strand_id
1 'polypeptide(L)'
;QIKEYLKEKNERNYILFVMGINTGLRISDILKLKVGDVQGSHISMREMKTGKQKRIQITSSLKRELKWFNEGREDEEYLLKSRKGKNRPIGRSMAYKILKSTAAEFGLDEIGTHTL
;
A
#
# COMPACT_ATOMS: atom_id res chain seq x y z
N GLN A 1 15.06 -0.52 -11.78
CA GLN A 1 14.38 0.49 -12.64
C GLN A 1 13.09 1.04 -12.03
N ILE A 2 11.93 0.37 -12.05
CA ILE A 2 10.65 0.92 -11.49
C ILE A 2 10.74 1.24 -9.99
N LYS A 3 11.29 0.28 -9.23
CA LYS A 3 11.38 0.36 -7.78
C LYS A 3 12.32 1.47 -7.32
N GLU A 4 13.48 1.61 -7.96
CA GLU A 4 14.46 2.66 -7.66
C GLU A 4 13.92 4.06 -7.97
N TYR A 5 13.25 4.23 -9.12
CA TYR A 5 12.68 5.52 -9.51
C TYR A 5 11.60 6.01 -8.54
N LEU A 6 10.68 5.13 -8.12
CA LEU A 6 9.65 5.51 -7.14
C LEU A 6 10.22 5.70 -5.74
N LYS A 7 11.27 4.95 -5.37
CA LYS A 7 11.97 5.11 -4.10
C LYS A 7 12.66 6.47 -4.01
N GLU A 8 13.25 6.94 -5.11
CA GLU A 8 13.87 8.28 -5.20
C GLU A 8 12.84 9.43 -5.21
N LYS A 9 11.68 9.25 -5.85
CA LYS A 9 10.67 10.32 -5.91
C LYS A 9 9.72 10.38 -4.71
N ASN A 10 9.18 9.24 -4.29
CA ASN A 10 8.20 9.19 -3.21
C ASN A 10 8.00 7.76 -2.67
N GLU A 11 8.64 7.47 -1.54
CA GLU A 11 8.59 6.16 -0.86
C GLU A 11 7.15 5.67 -0.58
N ARG A 12 6.23 6.58 -0.26
CA ARG A 12 4.83 6.21 -0.01
C ARG A 12 4.11 5.76 -1.29
N ASN A 13 4.40 6.41 -2.42
CA ASN A 13 3.81 6.03 -3.70
C ASN A 13 4.34 4.67 -4.16
N TYR A 14 5.65 4.44 -3.95
CA TYR A 14 6.28 3.15 -4.15
C TYR A 14 5.55 2.03 -3.40
N ILE A 15 5.31 2.23 -2.10
CA ILE A 15 4.63 1.22 -1.28
C ILE A 15 3.18 1.01 -1.68
N LEU A 16 2.44 2.06 -2.06
CA LEU A 16 1.09 1.90 -2.60
C LEU A 16 1.09 0.99 -3.85
N PHE A 17 2.04 1.19 -4.76
CA PHE A 17 2.17 0.37 -5.97
C PHE A 17 2.55 -1.08 -5.64
N VAL A 18 3.60 -1.27 -4.83
CA VAL A 18 4.09 -2.60 -4.44
C VAL A 18 3.01 -3.38 -3.69
N MET A 19 2.24 -2.74 -2.81
CA MET A 19 1.11 -3.37 -2.13
C MET A 19 0.02 -3.78 -3.11
N GLY A 20 -0.34 -2.92 -4.07
CA GLY A 20 -1.34 -3.22 -5.09
C GLY A 20 -1.02 -4.48 -5.88
N ILE A 21 0.21 -4.58 -6.39
CA ILE A 21 0.64 -5.71 -7.24
C ILE A 21 0.89 -7.00 -6.45
N ASN A 22 1.29 -6.93 -5.17
CA ASN A 22 1.63 -8.13 -4.39
C ASN A 22 0.43 -8.72 -3.64
N THR A 23 -0.59 -7.90 -3.33
CA THR A 23 -1.67 -8.32 -2.41
C THR A 23 -3.03 -8.43 -3.08
N GLY A 24 -3.23 -7.82 -4.25
CA GLY A 24 -4.53 -7.77 -4.92
C GLY A 24 -5.64 -7.10 -4.07
N LEU A 25 -5.26 -6.34 -3.05
CA LEU A 25 -6.22 -5.65 -2.19
C LEU A 25 -6.88 -4.48 -2.91
N ARG A 26 -8.14 -4.19 -2.55
CA ARG A 26 -8.80 -2.96 -3.00
C ARG A 26 -8.02 -1.77 -2.47
N ILE A 27 -7.92 -0.70 -3.26
CA ILE A 27 -7.23 0.52 -2.83
C ILE A 27 -7.81 1.07 -1.52
N SER A 28 -9.14 1.01 -1.35
CA SER A 28 -9.81 1.42 -0.11
C SER A 28 -9.37 0.62 1.12
N ASP A 29 -8.98 -0.64 0.91
CA ASP A 29 -8.55 -1.55 1.96
C ASP A 29 -7.08 -1.31 2.29
N ILE A 30 -6.22 -1.14 1.27
CA ILE A 30 -4.81 -0.75 1.44
C ILE A 30 -4.70 0.56 2.24
N LEU A 31 -5.57 1.55 1.97
CA LEU A 31 -5.56 2.83 2.68
C LEU A 31 -5.93 2.75 4.15
N LYS A 32 -6.57 1.65 4.60
CA LYS A 32 -6.92 1.45 6.01
C LYS A 32 -5.81 0.77 6.80
N LEU A 33 -4.83 0.17 6.13
CA LEU A 33 -3.73 -0.55 6.77
C LEU A 33 -2.87 0.40 7.60
N LYS A 34 -2.49 -0.10 8.77
CA LYS A 34 -1.49 0.49 9.65
C LYS A 34 -0.17 -0.25 9.57
N VAL A 35 0.87 0.31 10.18
CA VAL A 35 2.21 -0.30 10.24
C VAL A 35 2.13 -1.66 10.94
N GLY A 36 1.45 -1.77 12.08
CA GLY A 36 1.32 -3.02 12.83
C GLY A 36 0.62 -4.14 12.04
N ASP A 37 -0.30 -3.78 11.14
CA ASP A 37 -1.04 -4.76 10.31
C ASP A 37 -0.14 -5.50 9.31
N VAL A 38 1.07 -4.98 9.04
CA VAL A 38 1.96 -5.47 7.97
C VAL A 38 3.36 -5.87 8.44
N GLN A 39 3.65 -5.83 9.75
CA GLN A 39 4.95 -6.25 10.30
C GLN A 39 5.14 -7.79 10.36
N GLY A 40 4.04 -8.54 10.37
CA GLY A 40 4.05 -9.99 10.52
C GLY A 40 4.43 -10.78 9.25
N SER A 41 4.09 -12.07 9.25
CA SER A 41 4.15 -12.91 8.03
C SER A 41 2.92 -12.74 7.13
N HIS A 42 1.87 -12.11 7.64
CA HIS A 42 0.61 -11.89 6.95
C HIS A 42 0.12 -10.47 7.19
N ILE A 43 -0.53 -9.91 6.17
CA ILE A 43 -1.36 -8.72 6.33
C ILE A 43 -2.64 -9.17 7.02
N SER A 44 -2.93 -8.57 8.17
CA SER A 44 -4.14 -8.87 8.94
C SER A 44 -5.16 -7.75 8.74
N MET A 45 -6.28 -8.06 8.09
CA MET A 45 -7.37 -7.11 7.90
C MET A 45 -8.66 -7.67 8.47
N ARG A 46 -9.38 -6.85 9.23
CA ARG A 46 -10.73 -7.20 9.70
C ARG A 46 -11.75 -6.67 8.70
N GLU A 47 -12.51 -7.58 8.07
CA GLU A 47 -13.66 -7.17 7.26
C GLU A 47 -14.74 -6.59 8.15
N MET A 48 -15.17 -5.37 7.84
CA MET A 48 -16.16 -4.64 8.66
C MET A 48 -17.56 -5.27 8.60
N LYS A 49 -17.94 -5.87 7.47
CA LYS A 49 -19.30 -6.40 7.24
C LYS A 49 -19.53 -7.78 7.86
N THR A 50 -18.50 -8.62 7.87
CA THR A 50 -18.60 -10.04 8.26
C THR A 50 -17.88 -10.33 9.57
N GLY A 51 -17.03 -9.40 10.04
CA GLY A 51 -16.15 -9.61 11.19
C GLY A 51 -15.01 -10.59 10.93
N LYS A 52 -14.95 -11.23 9.75
CA LYS A 52 -13.92 -12.21 9.40
C LYS A 52 -12.57 -11.52 9.21
N GLN A 53 -11.51 -12.19 9.67
CA GLN A 53 -10.15 -11.77 9.39
C GLN A 53 -9.74 -12.28 8.01
N LYS A 54 -9.34 -11.37 7.13
CA LYS A 54 -8.65 -11.68 5.90
C LYS A 54 -7.15 -11.68 6.20
N ARG A 55 -6.48 -12.81 5.93
CA ARG A 55 -5.03 -12.97 6.07
C ARG A 55 -4.42 -13.14 4.70
N ILE A 56 -3.54 -12.24 4.32
CA ILE A 56 -2.81 -12.31 3.04
C ILE A 56 -1.35 -12.56 3.36
N GLN A 57 -0.77 -13.62 2.80
CA GLN A 57 0.64 -13.94 3.01
C GLN A 57 1.52 -12.84 2.40
N ILE A 58 2.50 -12.37 3.18
CA ILE A 58 3.47 -11.38 2.72
C ILE A 58 4.63 -12.14 2.08
N THR A 59 4.88 -11.88 0.79
CA THR A 59 6.04 -12.45 0.09
C THR A 59 7.35 -11.94 0.70
N SER A 60 8.43 -12.71 0.61
CA SER A 60 9.74 -12.30 1.13
C SER A 60 10.21 -10.97 0.54
N SER A 61 9.89 -10.70 -0.73
CA SER A 61 10.17 -9.40 -1.34
C SER A 61 9.34 -8.28 -0.71
N LEU A 62 8.02 -8.45 -0.56
CA LEU A 62 7.16 -7.43 0.03
C LEU A 62 7.57 -7.14 1.49
N LYS A 63 7.91 -8.18 2.25
CA LYS A 63 8.38 -8.05 3.63
C LYS A 63 9.61 -7.16 3.74
N ARG A 64 10.57 -7.30 2.83
CA ARG A 64 11.78 -6.48 2.81
C ARG A 64 11.47 -5.01 2.54
N GLU A 65 10.61 -4.71 1.56
CA GLU A 65 10.22 -3.33 1.24
C GLU A 65 9.45 -2.68 2.39
N LEU A 66 8.53 -3.42 3.02
CA LEU A 66 7.76 -2.95 4.17
C LEU A 66 8.65 -2.71 5.40
N LYS A 67 9.61 -3.60 5.67
CA LYS A 67 10.55 -3.43 6.78
C LYS A 67 11.35 -2.13 6.65
N TRP A 68 11.87 -1.85 5.46
CA TRP A 68 12.59 -0.62 5.17
C TRP A 68 11.69 0.61 5.31
N PHE A 69 10.47 0.58 4.75
CA PHE A 69 9.55 1.73 4.78
C PHE A 69 8.93 2.02 6.16
N ASN A 70 8.88 1.00 7.03
CA ASN A 70 8.30 1.10 8.36
C ASN A 70 9.35 1.37 9.45
N GLU A 71 10.62 1.54 9.09
CA GLU A 71 11.69 1.81 10.03
C GLU A 71 11.43 3.11 10.80
N GLY A 72 11.44 3.03 12.14
CA GLY A 72 11.19 4.18 13.02
C GLY A 72 9.73 4.66 13.11
N ARG A 73 8.76 3.89 12.62
CA ARG A 73 7.33 4.24 12.63
C ARG A 73 6.56 3.44 13.68
N GLU A 74 5.54 4.05 14.26
CA GLU A 74 4.70 3.40 15.26
C GLU A 74 3.64 2.52 14.60
N ASP A 75 3.25 1.44 15.30
CA ASP A 75 2.31 0.44 14.78
C ASP A 75 0.93 1.03 14.47
N GLU A 76 0.52 2.06 15.19
CA GLU A 76 -0.75 2.75 15.03
C GLU A 76 -0.79 3.71 13.83
N GLU A 77 0.36 4.00 13.23
CA GLU A 77 0.45 4.89 12.07
C GLU A 77 -0.15 4.24 10.83
N TYR A 78 -0.92 5.01 10.05
CA TYR A 78 -1.36 4.56 8.74
C TYR A 78 -0.17 4.27 7.85
N LEU A 79 -0.18 3.12 7.18
CA LEU A 79 0.88 2.71 6.26
C LEU A 79 1.09 3.78 5.18
N LEU A 80 -0.01 4.23 4.55
CA LEU A 80 -0.01 5.28 3.53
C LEU A 80 -0.43 6.65 4.12
N LYS A 81 0.30 7.12 5.13
CA LYS A 81 0.04 8.38 5.84
C LYS A 81 0.07 9.59 4.90
N SER A 82 -0.90 10.49 5.08
CA SER A 82 -1.00 11.79 4.43
C SER A 82 -0.03 12.78 5.08
N ARG A 83 0.49 13.73 4.28
CA ARG A 83 1.25 14.89 4.79
C ARG A 83 0.35 15.93 5.46
N LYS A 84 -0.95 15.90 5.14
CA LYS A 84 -1.97 16.79 5.70
C LYS A 84 -2.71 16.08 6.83
N GLY A 85 -2.82 16.75 7.98
CA GLY A 85 -3.51 16.26 9.18
C GLY A 85 -2.66 15.33 10.05
N LYS A 86 -3.18 14.96 11.21
CA LYS A 86 -2.52 14.08 12.18
C LYS A 86 -2.95 12.62 11.96
N ASN A 87 -1.99 11.76 11.62
CA ASN A 87 -2.16 10.31 11.39
C ASN A 87 -3.44 9.94 10.62
N ARG A 88 -3.51 10.35 9.34
CA ARG A 88 -4.60 10.00 8.42
C ARG A 88 -4.02 9.40 7.15
N PRO A 89 -4.70 8.47 6.47
CA PRO A 89 -4.23 7.97 5.19
C PRO A 89 -4.42 9.03 4.09
N ILE A 90 -3.76 8.82 2.94
CA ILE A 90 -4.07 9.61 1.75
C ILE A 90 -5.51 9.39 1.27
N GLY A 91 -6.07 10.39 0.59
CA GLY A 91 -7.40 10.26 -0.01
C GLY A 91 -7.42 9.24 -1.16
N ARG A 92 -8.55 8.56 -1.35
CA ARG A 92 -8.78 7.60 -2.44
C ARG A 92 -8.43 8.19 -3.81
N SER A 93 -8.91 9.40 -4.11
CA SER A 93 -8.62 10.08 -5.38
C SER A 93 -7.12 10.32 -5.60
N MET A 94 -6.36 10.58 -4.53
CA MET A 94 -4.90 10.71 -4.61
C MET A 94 -4.24 9.37 -4.89
N ALA A 95 -4.69 8.30 -4.23
CA ALA A 95 -4.18 6.95 -4.49
C ALA A 95 -4.40 6.52 -5.95
N TYR A 96 -5.58 6.76 -6.50
CA TYR A 96 -5.85 6.50 -7.92
C TYR A 96 -4.95 7.33 -8.85
N LYS A 97 -4.74 8.63 -8.56
CA LYS A 97 -3.83 9.46 -9.34
C LYS A 97 -2.40 8.92 -9.34
N ILE A 98 -1.89 8.49 -8.18
CA ILE A 98 -0.55 7.90 -8.03
C ILE A 98 -0.43 6.61 -8.84
N LEU A 99 -1.41 5.71 -8.74
CA LEU A 99 -1.37 4.44 -9.46
C LEU A 99 -1.43 4.67 -10.97
N LYS A 100 -2.31 5.56 -11.44
CA LYS A 100 -2.43 5.89 -12.86
C LYS A 100 -1.16 6.53 -13.41
N SER A 101 -0.54 7.46 -12.67
CA SER A 101 0.72 8.07 -13.11
C SER A 101 1.86 7.04 -13.17
N THR A 102 1.92 6.15 -12.17
CA THR A 102 2.92 5.08 -12.12
C THR A 102 2.72 4.09 -13.28
N ALA A 103 1.49 3.66 -13.56
CA ALA A 103 1.19 2.75 -14.66
C ALA A 103 1.58 3.35 -16.02
N ALA A 104 1.22 4.61 -16.26
CA ALA A 104 1.56 5.33 -17.48
C ALA A 104 3.08 5.50 -17.66
N GLU A 105 3.80 5.76 -16.58
CA GLU A 105 5.26 5.95 -16.60
C GLU A 105 6.04 4.67 -16.90
N PHE A 106 5.46 3.51 -16.60
CA PHE A 106 6.10 2.20 -16.81
C PHE A 106 5.47 1.37 -17.93
N GLY A 107 4.61 1.97 -18.75
CA GLY A 107 3.97 1.29 -19.87
C GLY A 107 3.13 0.08 -19.44
N LEU A 108 2.61 0.09 -18.20
CA LEU A 108 1.69 -0.93 -17.74
C LEU A 108 0.31 -0.57 -18.28
N ASP A 109 0.01 -1.11 -19.47
CA ASP A 109 -1.32 -1.02 -20.06
C ASP A 109 -2.34 -1.60 -19.07
N GLU A 110 -3.25 -0.72 -18.66
CA GLU A 110 -4.45 -1.04 -17.89
C GLU A 110 -4.24 -1.68 -16.50
N ILE A 111 -3.66 -0.91 -15.55
CA ILE A 111 -4.14 -0.98 -14.14
C ILE A 111 -5.49 -0.24 -14.04
N GLY A 112 -6.40 -0.57 -14.95
CA GLY A 112 -7.72 0.02 -15.08
C GLY A 112 -8.67 -0.70 -14.16
N THR A 113 -8.94 -0.13 -12.99
CA THR A 113 -10.25 0.06 -12.34
C THR A 113 -11.38 -1.01 -12.43
N HIS A 114 -11.15 -2.22 -12.92
CA HIS A 114 -12.15 -3.27 -13.14
C HIS A 114 -11.64 -4.70 -12.92
N THR A 115 -10.46 -4.92 -12.34
CA THR A 115 -10.09 -6.25 -11.84
C THR A 115 -10.12 -6.21 -10.31
N LEU A 116 -11.31 -6.51 -9.79
CA LEU A 116 -11.66 -6.69 -8.37
C LEU A 116 -12.19 -8.11 -8.14
#